data_AF-A0A847ARF6-F1
#
_entry.id   AF-A0A847ARF6-F1
#
_cell.length_a   1.000
_cell.length_b   1.000
_cell.length_c   1.000
_cell.angle_alpha   90.00
_cell.angle_beta   90.00
_cell.angle_gamma   90.00
#
_symmetry.space_group_name_H-M   'P 1'
#
loop_
_entity.id
_entity.type
_entity.pdbx_description
1 polymer ?
#
loop_
_entity_poly.entity_id
_entity_poly.type
_entity_poly.pdbx_seq_one_letter_code
_entity_poly.pdbx_strand_id
1 'polypeptide(L)'
;MAILFVFTFLFFSSSILSFFTDNNEILINAEKYIKIVIFTAPFLMIMSAFTGAFQANGNTKTPMFIAIIVNIINIVIGYLLIYGKFGFPKLA
;
A
#
# COMPACT_ATOMS: atom_id res chain seq x y z
N MET A 1 10.21 -9.05 12.52
CA MET A 1 10.32 -7.64 12.12
C MET A 1 9.03 -7.08 11.56
N ALA A 2 8.44 -7.65 10.49
CA ALA A 2 7.19 -7.14 9.90
C ALA A 2 6.02 -7.05 10.89
N ILE A 3 5.77 -8.11 11.68
CA ILE A 3 4.68 -8.15 12.67
C ILE A 3 4.88 -7.08 13.76
N LEU A 4 6.13 -6.90 14.19
CA LEU A 4 6.50 -5.90 15.20
C LEU A 4 6.29 -4.48 14.66
N PHE A 5 6.65 -4.25 13.40
CA PHE A 5 6.42 -2.98 12.70
C PHE A 5 4.92 -2.66 12.57
N VAL A 6 4.10 -3.65 12.18
CA VAL A 6 2.63 -3.51 12.11
C VAL A 6 2.06 -3.16 13.48
N PHE A 7 2.50 -3.84 14.53
CA PHE A 7 2.01 -3.63 15.89
C PHE A 7 2.39 -2.23 16.41
N THR A 8 3.64 -1.80 16.23
CA THR A 8 4.08 -0.46 16.66
C THR A 8 3.30 0.64 15.94
N PHE A 9 3.12 0.54 14.63
CA PHE A 9 2.42 1.57 13.87
C PHE A 9 0.91 1.60 14.18
N LEU A 10 0.27 0.46 14.46
CA LEU A 10 -1.16 0.46 14.85
C LEU A 10 -1.38 1.26 16.13
N PHE A 11 -0.53 1.06 17.14
CA PHE A 11 -0.61 1.78 18.41
C PHE A 11 -0.22 3.27 18.29
N PHE A 12 0.70 3.62 17.40
CA PHE A 12 1.17 4.99 17.22
C PHE A 12 0.45 5.79 16.12
N SER A 13 -0.42 5.14 15.33
CA SER A 13 -1.07 5.75 14.16
C SER A 13 -1.85 7.02 14.51
N SER A 14 -2.59 7.02 15.61
CA SER A 14 -3.37 8.18 16.07
C SER A 14 -2.48 9.37 16.45
N SER A 15 -1.38 9.14 17.19
CA SER A 15 -0.43 10.21 17.56
C SER A 15 0.38 10.75 16.38
N ILE A 16 0.65 9.93 15.37
CA ILE A 16 1.32 10.39 14.14
C ILE A 16 0.35 11.25 13.33
N LEU A 17 -0.90 10.82 13.17
CA LEU A 17 -1.90 11.52 12.39
C LEU A 17 -2.27 12.89 12.99
N SER A 18 -2.36 12.99 14.32
CA SER A 18 -2.66 14.26 15.01
C SER A 18 -1.53 15.28 14.89
N PHE A 19 -0.32 14.88 14.50
CA PHE A 19 0.77 15.81 14.21
C PHE A 19 0.61 16.48 12.83
N PHE A 20 -0.11 15.86 11.90
CA PHE A 20 -0.29 16.37 10.53
C PHE A 20 -1.61 17.13 10.34
N THR A 21 -2.64 16.85 11.15
CA THR A 21 -3.93 17.53 11.03
C THR A 21 -4.70 17.53 12.35
N ASP A 22 -5.34 18.66 12.65
CA ASP A 22 -6.25 18.81 13.78
C ASP A 22 -7.73 18.61 13.39
N ASN A 23 -8.02 18.36 12.11
CA ASN A 23 -9.38 18.16 11.65
C ASN A 23 -9.85 16.72 11.95
N ASN A 24 -10.81 16.61 12.86
CA ASN A 24 -11.39 15.34 13.31
C ASN A 24 -11.94 14.45 12.19
N GLU A 25 -12.56 15.01 11.14
CA GLU A 25 -13.09 14.20 10.03
C GLU A 25 -11.97 13.55 9.21
N ILE A 26 -10.89 14.30 8.97
CA ILE A 26 -9.71 13.81 8.25
C ILE A 26 -9.01 12.74 9.10
N LEU A 27 -8.91 12.97 10.42
CA LEU A 27 -8.29 12.04 11.36
C LEU A 27 -8.98 10.67 11.36
N ILE A 28 -10.33 10.65 11.43
CA ILE A 28 -11.12 9.41 11.43
C ILE A 28 -10.93 8.63 10.12
N ASN A 29 -10.96 9.32 8.98
CA ASN A 29 -10.79 8.67 7.67
C ASN A 29 -9.37 8.16 7.47
N ALA A 30 -8.37 8.95 7.88
CA ALA A 30 -6.97 8.57 7.77
C ALA A 30 -6.63 7.41 8.71
N GLU A 31 -7.16 7.38 9.94
CA GLU A 31 -6.95 6.27 10.87
C GLU A 31 -7.55 4.96 10.33
N LYS A 32 -8.77 5.02 9.77
CA LYS A 32 -9.39 3.86 9.08
C LYS A 32 -8.52 3.39 7.91
N TYR A 33 -8.02 4.32 7.10
CA TYR A 33 -7.18 4.00 5.96
C TYR A 33 -5.86 3.33 6.39
N ILE A 34 -5.15 3.90 7.37
CA ILE A 34 -3.89 3.34 7.88
C ILE A 34 -4.09 1.96 8.47
N LYS A 35 -5.18 1.73 9.22
CA LYS A 35 -5.52 0.42 9.78
C LYS A 35 -5.72 -0.65 8.70
N ILE A 36 -6.23 -0.28 7.52
CA ILE A 36 -6.39 -1.21 6.39
C ILE A 36 -5.05 -1.42 5.68
N VAL A 37 -4.34 -0.33 5.36
CA VAL A 37 -3.08 -0.39 4.59
C VAL A 37 -1.99 -1.14 5.35
N ILE A 38 -1.96 -1.07 6.68
CA ILE A 38 -0.86 -1.69 7.42
C ILE A 38 -0.81 -3.22 7.29
N PHE A 39 -1.94 -3.87 7.00
CA PHE A 39 -1.97 -5.30 6.71
C PHE A 39 -1.20 -5.67 5.42
N THR A 40 -0.95 -4.71 4.51
CA THR A 40 -0.13 -4.95 3.31
C THR A 40 1.37 -4.86 3.59
N ALA A 41 1.79 -4.31 4.74
CA ALA A 41 3.21 -4.18 5.11
C ALA A 41 4.01 -5.50 5.08
N PRO A 42 3.54 -6.63 5.64
CA PRO A 42 4.27 -7.91 5.55
C PRO A 42 4.44 -8.38 4.10
N PHE A 43 3.41 -8.20 3.25
CA PHE A 43 3.50 -8.56 1.83
C PHE A 43 4.53 -7.72 1.09
N LEU A 44 4.62 -6.42 1.38
CA LEU A 44 5.63 -5.53 0.79
C LEU A 44 7.05 -5.95 1.17
N MET A 45 7.28 -6.35 2.42
CA MET A 45 8.60 -6.82 2.86
C MET A 45 9.00 -8.12 2.15
N ILE A 46 8.06 -9.05 1.95
CA ILE A 46 8.28 -10.29 1.20
C ILE A 46 8.63 -9.97 -0.26
N MET A 47 7.84 -9.11 -0.92
CA MET A 47 8.13 -8.70 -2.30
C MET A 47 9.50 -8.02 -2.44
N SER A 48 9.86 -7.16 -1.48
CA SER A 48 11.16 -6.49 -1.46
C SER A 48 12.31 -7.51 -1.29
N ALA A 49 12.14 -8.51 -0.41
CA ALA A 49 13.12 -9.57 -0.21
C ALA A 49 13.32 -10.43 -1.49
N PHE A 50 12.23 -10.83 -2.15
CA PHE A 50 12.32 -11.56 -3.43
C PHE A 50 12.98 -10.71 -4.52
N THR A 51 12.60 -9.43 -4.61
CA THR A 51 13.20 -8.49 -5.57
C THR A 51 14.70 -8.32 -5.31
N GLY A 52 15.11 -8.23 -4.04
CA GLY A 52 16.52 -8.22 -3.64
C GLY A 52 17.25 -9.52 -4.01
N ALA A 53 16.62 -10.68 -3.79
CA ALA A 53 17.19 -11.99 -4.14
C ALA A 53 17.40 -12.17 -5.65
N PHE A 54 16.44 -11.74 -6.49
CA PHE A 54 16.60 -11.78 -7.94
C PHE A 54 17.67 -10.81 -8.45
N GLN A 55 17.74 -9.60 -7.87
CA GLN A 55 18.79 -8.63 -8.19
C GLN A 55 20.19 -9.12 -7.78
N ALA A 56 20.32 -9.77 -6.62
CA ALA A 56 21.58 -10.34 -6.14
C ALA A 56 22.11 -11.48 -7.04
N ASN A 57 21.20 -12.22 -7.70
CA ASN A 57 21.55 -13.23 -8.70
C ASN A 57 21.91 -12.63 -10.08
N GLY A 58 22.04 -11.31 -10.21
CA GLY A 58 22.34 -10.63 -11.47
C GLY A 58 21.18 -10.58 -12.47
N ASN A 59 20.00 -11.13 -12.11
CA ASN A 59 18.81 -11.07 -12.95
C ASN A 59 17.88 -9.93 -12.51
N THR A 60 18.23 -8.72 -12.95
CA THR A 60 17.45 -7.50 -12.70
C THR A 60 16.27 -7.33 -13.65
N LYS A 61 16.26 -8.05 -14.78
CA LYS A 61 15.19 -7.94 -15.79
C LYS A 61 13.87 -8.52 -15.30
N THR A 62 13.90 -9.69 -14.65
CA THR A 62 12.69 -10.34 -14.13
C THR A 62 11.90 -9.47 -13.15
N PRO A 63 12.49 -8.90 -12.07
CA PRO A 63 11.75 -8.03 -11.16
C PRO A 63 11.27 -6.73 -11.84
N MET A 64 12.01 -6.22 -12.82
CA MET A 64 11.62 -5.02 -13.57
C MET A 64 10.36 -5.27 -14.43
N PHE A 65 10.29 -6.39 -15.17
CA PHE A 65 9.09 -6.73 -15.93
C PHE A 65 7.87 -6.95 -15.04
N ILE A 66 8.05 -7.62 -13.89
CA ILE A 66 6.97 -7.82 -12.90
C ILE A 66 6.49 -6.46 -12.39
N ALA A 67 7.40 -5.54 -12.04
CA ALA A 67 7.03 -4.21 -11.55
C ALA A 67 6.26 -3.40 -12.61
N ILE A 68 6.62 -3.51 -13.89
CA ILE A 68 5.90 -2.85 -14.99
C ILE A 68 4.47 -3.41 -15.10
N ILE A 69 4.31 -4.73 -15.12
CA ILE A 69 3.00 -5.38 -15.23
C ILE A 69 2.11 -4.98 -14.03
N VAL A 70 2.65 -5.02 -12.81
CA VAL A 70 1.93 -4.62 -11.59
C VAL A 70 1.50 -3.17 -11.64
N ASN A 71 2.36 -2.25 -12.12
CA ASN A 71 1.99 -0.84 -12.27
C ASN A 71 0.90 -0.64 -13.32
N ILE A 72 0.97 -1.33 -14.47
CA ILE A 72 -0.09 -1.27 -15.49
C ILE A 72 -1.42 -1.76 -14.90
N ILE A 73 -1.41 -2.88 -14.19
CA ILE A 73 -2.59 -3.41 -13.51
C ILE A 73 -3.13 -2.39 -12.50
N ASN A 74 -2.27 -1.77 -11.69
CA ASN A 74 -2.68 -0.72 -10.73
C ASN A 74 -3.33 0.47 -11.42
N ILE A 75 -2.79 0.93 -12.55
CA ILE A 75 -3.37 2.05 -13.33
C ILE A 75 -4.73 1.64 -13.89
N VAL A 76 -4.85 0.45 -14.48
CA VAL A 76 -6.11 -0.05 -15.06
C VAL A 76 -7.17 -0.23 -13.99
N ILE A 77 -6.85 -0.89 -12.89
CA ILE A 77 -7.75 -1.11 -11.75
C ILE A 77 -8.15 0.23 -11.13
N GLY A 78 -7.17 1.10 -10.84
CA GLY A 78 -7.41 2.42 -10.28
C GLY A 78 -8.33 3.26 -11.18
N TYR A 79 -8.06 3.30 -12.48
CA TYR A 79 -8.91 3.98 -13.45
C TYR A 79 -10.33 3.41 -13.49
N LEU A 80 -10.48 2.08 -13.50
CA LEU A 80 -11.80 1.43 -13.50
C LEU A 80 -12.59 1.73 -12.22
N LEU A 81 -11.96 1.66 -11.04
CA LEU A 81 -12.60 1.95 -9.75
C LEU A 81 -12.93 3.43 -9.55
N ILE A 82 -12.08 4.33 -10.02
CA ILE A 82 -12.33 5.78 -9.93
C ILE A 82 -13.48 6.19 -10.86
N TYR A 83 -13.46 5.76 -12.12
CA TYR A 83 -14.45 6.19 -13.12
C TYR A 83 -15.72 5.33 -13.17
N GLY A 84 -15.75 4.19 -12.47
CA GLY A 84 -16.96 3.38 -12.27
C GLY A 84 -17.56 2.82 -13.57
N LYS A 85 -16.74 2.50 -14.58
CA LYS A 85 -17.23 1.70 -15.71
C LYS A 85 -17.26 0.23 -15.29
N PHE A 86 -18.32 -0.49 -15.70
CA PHE A 86 -18.58 -1.91 -15.41
C PHE A 86 -19.33 -2.24 -14.08
N GLY A 87 -20.15 -1.32 -13.55
CA GLY A 87 -21.08 -1.65 -12.44
C GLY A 87 -20.51 -1.56 -11.03
N PHE A 88 -19.29 -1.01 -10.88
CA PHE A 88 -18.70 -0.69 -9.58
C PHE A 88 -19.08 0.74 -9.14
N PRO A 89 -19.35 0.97 -7.84
CA PRO A 89 -19.69 2.29 -7.31
C PRO A 89 -18.51 3.25 -7.53
N LYS A 90 -18.80 4.41 -8.13
CA LYS A 90 -17.82 5.51 -8.26
C LYS A 90 -17.39 5.95 -6.86
N LEU A 91 -16.08 5.98 -6.65
CA LEU A 91 -15.47 6.55 -5.44
C LEU A 91 -15.24 8.06 -5.56
N ALA A 92 -15.59 8.66 -6.71
CA ALA A 92 -15.51 10.09 -7.00
C ALA A 92 -16.89 10.68 -7.31
#